data_AF-A0A7K1UQM8-F1
#
_entry.id   AF-A0A7K1UQM8-F1
#
_cell.length_a   1.000
_cell.length_b   1.000
_cell.length_c   1.000
_cell.angle_alpha   90.00
_cell.angle_beta   90.00
_cell.angle_gamma   90.00
#
_symmetry.space_group_name_H-M   'P 1'
#
loop_
_entity.id
_entity.type
_entity.pdbx_description
1 polymer ?
#
loop_
_entity_poly.entity_id
_entity_poly.type
_entity_poly.pdbx_seq_one_letter_code
_entity_poly.pdbx_strand_id
1 'polypeptide(L)'
;MSDDDLYIEPGMVSAAGNQLADIAAQAIKQTNQYFDSQAVAARDNPGFASGAKLIDFADKFHGEITGFITDLDTNAQQIVAAAQSYQTTDADNAGFLRELSALNGQTKPELPGR
;
A
#
# COMPACT_ATOMS: atom_id res chain seq x y z
N MET A 1 -30.73 8.25 15.86
CA MET A 1 -29.96 7.42 14.92
C MET A 1 -28.52 7.84 15.06
N SER A 2 -27.61 6.87 15.06
CA SER A 2 -26.22 7.00 15.51
C SER A 2 -25.41 7.83 14.51
N ASP A 3 -25.02 9.04 14.89
CA ASP A 3 -23.95 9.81 14.22
C ASP A 3 -22.58 9.21 14.63
N ASP A 4 -22.39 7.92 14.34
CA ASP A 4 -21.04 7.36 14.24
C ASP A 4 -20.52 7.82 12.87
N ASP A 5 -20.23 9.11 12.76
CA ASP A 5 -19.40 9.63 11.67
C ASP A 5 -18.05 8.94 11.82
N LEU A 6 -17.86 7.91 11.00
CA LEU A 6 -16.63 7.14 10.94
C LEU A 6 -15.52 8.07 10.45
N TYR A 7 -14.87 8.76 11.38
CA TYR A 7 -13.74 9.62 11.08
C TYR A 7 -12.55 8.75 10.68
N ILE A 8 -12.37 8.58 9.37
CA ILE A 8 -11.19 7.96 8.79
C ILE A 8 -10.17 9.08 8.58
N GLU A 9 -9.04 9.03 9.29
CA GLU A 9 -7.91 9.93 9.04
C GLU A 9 -7.13 9.45 7.80
N PRO A 10 -7.25 10.10 6.63
CA PRO A 10 -6.71 9.55 5.38
C PRO A 10 -5.18 9.48 5.40
N GLY A 11 -4.52 10.39 6.12
CA GLY A 11 -3.07 10.38 6.31
C GLY A 11 -2.58 9.10 6.99
N MET A 12 -3.28 8.64 8.03
CA MET A 12 -2.93 7.42 8.76
C MET A 12 -3.19 6.16 7.92
N VAL A 13 -4.27 6.15 7.13
CA VAL A 13 -4.56 5.05 6.19
C VAL A 13 -3.50 4.95 5.10
N SER A 14 -3.11 6.08 4.51
CA SER A 14 -2.02 6.15 3.53
C SER A 14 -0.69 5.71 4.13
N ALA A 15 -0.37 6.13 5.36
CA ALA A 15 0.85 5.70 6.06
C ALA A 15 0.87 4.18 6.28
N ALA A 16 -0.25 3.59 6.72
CA ALA A 16 -0.37 2.14 6.88
C ALA A 16 -0.22 1.39 5.54
N GLY A 17 -0.81 1.92 4.47
CA GLY A 17 -0.62 1.39 3.11
C GLY A 17 0.86 1.40 2.69
N ASN A 18 1.57 2.52 2.88
CA ASN A 18 3.00 2.61 2.56
C ASN A 18 3.84 1.63 3.40
N GLN A 19 3.56 1.48 4.69
CA GLN A 19 4.24 0.49 5.54
C GLN A 19 4.01 -0.94 5.04
N LEU A 20 2.81 -1.25 4.56
CA LEU A 20 2.50 -2.58 4.02
C LEU A 20 3.26 -2.84 2.71
N ALA A 21 3.38 -1.84 1.84
CA ALA A 21 4.19 -1.91 0.62
C ALA A 21 5.68 -2.12 0.94
N ASP A 22 6.22 -1.41 1.95
CA ASP A 22 7.61 -1.58 2.40
C ASP A 22 7.87 -2.99 2.95
N ILE A 23 6.91 -3.56 3.69
CA ILE A 23 6.98 -4.93 4.19
C ILE A 23 6.96 -5.92 3.03
N ALA A 24 6.07 -5.72 2.05
CA ALA A 24 5.98 -6.59 0.88
C ALA A 24 7.29 -6.57 0.06
N ALA A 25 7.87 -5.39 -0.16
CA ALA A 25 9.15 -5.25 -0.84
C ALA A 25 10.30 -5.94 -0.10
N GLN A 26 10.33 -5.87 1.24
CA GLN A 26 11.32 -6.58 2.05
C GLN A 26 11.12 -8.10 2.01
N ALA A 27 9.86 -8.55 2.11
CA ALA A 27 9.51 -9.97 2.06
C ALA A 27 9.94 -10.60 0.74
N ILE A 28 9.68 -9.94 -0.40
CA ILE A 28 10.06 -10.47 -1.71
C ILE A 28 11.57 -10.65 -1.84
N LYS A 29 12.35 -9.70 -1.30
CA LYS A 29 13.80 -9.77 -1.30
C LYS A 29 14.30 -10.94 -0.44
N GLN A 30 13.74 -11.12 0.75
CA GLN A 30 14.11 -12.20 1.66
C GLN A 30 13.74 -13.57 1.08
N THR A 31 12.56 -13.71 0.48
CA THR A 31 12.12 -14.92 -0.21
C THR A 31 13.10 -15.28 -1.32
N ASN A 32 13.43 -14.35 -2.21
CA ASN A 32 14.38 -14.61 -3.30
C ASN A 32 15.76 -15.02 -2.78
N GLN A 33 16.29 -14.30 -1.78
CA GLN A 33 17.57 -14.64 -1.16
C GLN A 33 17.59 -16.06 -0.56
N TYR A 34 16.49 -16.48 0.07
CA TYR A 34 16.37 -17.82 0.62
C TYR A 34 16.44 -18.89 -0.46
N PHE A 35 15.65 -18.76 -1.54
CA PHE A 35 15.65 -19.72 -2.65
C PHE A 35 16.97 -19.72 -3.43
N ASP A 36 17.58 -18.56 -3.67
CA ASP A 36 18.90 -18.46 -4.31
C ASP A 36 19.98 -19.20 -3.49
N SER A 37 19.95 -19.06 -2.15
CA SER A 37 20.91 -19.73 -1.28
C SER A 37 20.78 -21.26 -1.31
N GLN A 38 19.55 -21.77 -1.46
CA GLN A 38 19.29 -23.20 -1.61
C GLN A 38 19.75 -23.73 -2.97
N ALA A 39 19.53 -22.98 -4.05
CA ALA A 39 19.98 -23.36 -5.38
C ALA A 39 21.51 -23.51 -5.43
N VAL A 40 22.25 -22.59 -4.80
CA VAL A 40 23.71 -22.68 -4.68
C VAL A 40 24.13 -23.91 -3.86
N ALA A 41 23.51 -24.13 -2.69
CA ALA A 41 23.82 -25.27 -1.84
C ALA A 41 23.54 -26.63 -2.50
N ALA A 42 22.48 -26.72 -3.30
CA ALA A 42 22.11 -27.91 -4.07
C ALA A 42 23.11 -28.19 -5.20
N ARG A 43 23.54 -27.15 -5.93
CA ARG A 43 24.56 -27.27 -6.98
C ARG A 43 25.88 -27.82 -6.44
N ASP A 44 26.29 -27.36 -5.26
CA ASP A 44 27.57 -27.72 -4.66
C ASP A 44 27.51 -29.07 -3.90
N ASN A 45 26.31 -29.68 -3.76
CA ASN A 45 26.10 -31.00 -3.16
C ASN A 45 25.26 -31.93 -4.06
N PRO A 46 25.86 -32.55 -5.10
CA PRO A 46 25.14 -33.41 -6.04
C PRO A 46 24.48 -34.65 -5.40
N GLY A 47 24.93 -35.08 -4.19
CA GLY A 47 24.28 -36.13 -3.41
C GLY A 47 23.09 -35.67 -2.56
N PHE A 48 22.95 -34.36 -2.36
CA PHE A 48 21.81 -33.70 -1.73
C PHE A 48 20.82 -33.16 -2.76
N ALA A 49 21.03 -33.45 -4.05
CA ALA A 49 20.11 -33.13 -5.13
C ALA A 49 18.75 -33.77 -4.82
N SER A 50 17.94 -32.99 -4.13
CA SER A 50 16.51 -33.04 -4.05
C SER A 50 15.99 -33.53 -5.41
N GLY A 51 15.54 -34.79 -5.49
CA GLY A 51 15.12 -35.36 -6.77
C GLY A 51 14.13 -34.43 -7.47
N ALA A 52 14.06 -34.45 -8.80
CA ALA A 52 13.34 -33.47 -9.63
C ALA A 52 12.00 -32.95 -9.05
N LYS A 53 11.21 -33.82 -8.42
CA LYS A 53 9.95 -33.46 -7.73
C LYS A 53 10.09 -32.42 -6.61
N LEU A 54 11.17 -32.44 -5.85
CA LEU A 54 11.41 -31.50 -4.75
C LEU A 54 11.89 -30.14 -5.29
N ILE A 55 12.64 -30.12 -6.40
CA ILE A 55 12.93 -28.88 -7.13
C ILE A 55 11.64 -28.29 -7.69
N ASP A 56 10.84 -29.09 -8.40
CA ASP A 56 9.54 -28.65 -8.94
C ASP A 56 8.61 -28.11 -7.84
N PHE A 57 8.63 -28.72 -6.65
CA PHE A 57 7.87 -28.24 -5.50
C PHE A 57 8.43 -26.91 -4.97
N ALA A 58 9.75 -26.79 -4.83
CA ALA A 58 10.39 -25.56 -4.37
C ALA A 58 10.10 -24.39 -5.32
N ASP A 59 10.19 -24.60 -6.63
CA ASP A 59 9.90 -23.58 -7.64
C ASP A 59 8.43 -23.14 -7.59
N LYS A 60 7.50 -24.09 -7.44
CA LYS A 60 6.07 -23.78 -7.26
C LYS A 60 5.83 -22.98 -6.00
N PHE A 61 6.41 -23.40 -4.89
CA PHE A 61 6.25 -22.74 -3.61
C PHE A 61 6.85 -21.32 -3.63
N HIS A 62 7.99 -21.13 -4.29
CA HIS A 62 8.56 -19.81 -4.53
C HIS A 62 7.61 -18.92 -5.33
N GLY A 63 7.02 -19.44 -6.40
CA GLY A 63 5.99 -18.77 -7.20
C GLY A 63 4.75 -18.37 -6.39
N GLU A 64 4.24 -19.27 -5.54
CA GLU A 64 3.07 -18.99 -4.70
C GLU A 64 3.37 -17.90 -3.66
N ILE A 65 4.53 -17.96 -2.98
CA ILE A 65 4.91 -16.92 -2.00
C ILE A 65 5.09 -15.57 -2.68
N THR A 66 5.80 -15.52 -3.81
CA THR A 66 6.05 -14.26 -4.53
C THR A 66 4.76 -13.67 -5.09
N GLY A 67 3.84 -14.51 -5.58
CA GLY A 67 2.49 -14.10 -5.98
C GLY A 67 1.71 -13.48 -4.82
N PHE A 68 1.65 -14.16 -3.67
CA PHE A 68 1.00 -13.65 -2.48
C PHE A 68 1.56 -12.29 -2.02
N ILE A 69 2.90 -12.13 -2.02
CA ILE A 69 3.55 -10.86 -1.66
C ILE A 69 3.20 -9.75 -2.67
N THR A 70 3.10 -10.10 -3.96
CA THR A 70 2.71 -9.14 -5.01
C THR A 70 1.27 -8.68 -4.85
N ASP A 71 0.36 -9.59 -4.49
CA ASP A 71 -1.03 -9.23 -4.17
C ASP A 71 -1.10 -8.33 -2.94
N LEU A 72 -0.26 -8.58 -1.94
CA LEU A 72 -0.17 -7.73 -0.74
C LEU A 72 0.28 -6.29 -1.09
N ASP A 73 1.32 -6.14 -1.93
CA ASP A 73 1.77 -4.84 -2.42
C ASP A 73 0.69 -4.13 -3.25
N THR A 74 0.00 -4.87 -4.12
CA THR A 74 -1.12 -4.34 -4.92
C THR A 74 -2.23 -3.80 -4.02
N ASN A 75 -2.60 -4.55 -2.97
CA ASN A 75 -3.60 -4.11 -2.00
C ASN A 75 -3.13 -2.89 -1.20
N ALA A 76 -1.86 -2.84 -0.84
CA ALA A 76 -1.25 -1.68 -0.18
C ALA A 76 -1.37 -0.40 -1.03
N GLN A 77 -1.08 -0.50 -2.32
CA GLN A 77 -1.24 0.61 -3.27
C GLN A 77 -2.69 1.05 -3.42
N GLN A 78 -3.64 0.11 -3.43
CA GLN A 78 -5.07 0.44 -3.45
C GLN A 78 -5.52 1.19 -2.19
N ILE A 79 -4.99 0.83 -1.02
CA ILE A 79 -5.26 1.54 0.25
C ILE A 79 -4.76 2.98 0.17
N VAL A 80 -3.53 3.19 -0.33
CA VAL A 80 -2.96 4.53 -0.53
C VAL A 80 -3.80 5.35 -1.50
N ALA A 81 -4.20 4.76 -2.63
CA ALA A 81 -5.02 5.42 -3.63
C ALA A 81 -6.41 5.80 -3.08
N ALA A 82 -7.04 4.91 -2.29
CA ALA A 82 -8.31 5.18 -1.64
C ALA A 82 -8.21 6.35 -0.64
N ALA A 83 -7.14 6.36 0.17
CA ALA A 83 -6.89 7.46 1.11
C ALA A 83 -6.69 8.80 0.39
N GLN A 84 -5.96 8.83 -0.72
CA GLN A 84 -5.78 10.02 -1.54
C GLN A 84 -7.11 10.51 -2.14
N SER A 85 -7.93 9.59 -2.68
CA SER A 85 -9.25 9.93 -3.24
C SER A 85 -10.18 10.55 -2.20
N TYR A 86 -10.15 10.06 -0.97
CA TYR A 86 -10.93 10.61 0.13
C TYR A 86 -10.48 12.04 0.47
N GLN A 87 -9.17 12.24 0.58
CA GLN A 87 -8.59 13.56 0.86
C GLN A 87 -8.90 14.60 -0.25
N THR A 88 -8.89 14.19 -1.52
CA THR A 88 -9.28 15.08 -2.64
C THR A 88 -10.76 15.46 -2.56
N THR A 89 -11.64 14.49 -2.29
CA THR A 89 -13.09 14.74 -2.19
C THR A 89 -13.41 15.71 -1.05
N ASP A 90 -12.76 15.54 0.11
CA ASP A 90 -12.91 16.46 1.25
C ASP A 90 -12.39 17.86 0.93
N ALA A 91 -11.24 17.96 0.25
CA ALA A 91 -10.68 19.24 -0.18
C ALA A 91 -11.60 19.96 -1.18
N ASP A 92 -12.19 19.24 -2.13
CA ASP A 92 -13.13 19.79 -3.11
C ASP A 92 -14.41 20.28 -2.44
N ASN A 93 -14.97 19.51 -1.49
CA ASN A 93 -16.11 19.94 -0.67
C ASN A 93 -15.77 21.20 0.15
N ALA A 94 -14.58 21.26 0.75
CA ALA A 94 -14.13 22.44 1.50
C ALA A 94 -13.95 23.67 0.58
N GLY A 95 -13.50 23.48 -0.67
CA GLY A 95 -13.44 24.52 -1.69
C GLY A 95 -14.82 25.06 -2.05
N PHE A 96 -15.76 24.16 -2.35
CA PHE A 96 -17.16 24.50 -2.65
C PHE A 96 -17.84 25.27 -1.51
N LEU A 97 -17.67 24.84 -0.25
CA LEU A 97 -18.20 25.54 0.92
C LEU A 97 -17.59 26.93 1.10
N ARG A 98 -16.31 27.12 0.74
CA ARG A 98 -15.62 28.40 0.78
C ARG A 98 -16.14 29.36 -0.30
N GLU A 99 -16.38 28.84 -1.50
CA GLU A 99 -17.00 29.59 -2.60
C GLU A 99 -18.44 30.00 -2.27
N LEU A 100 -19.25 29.09 -1.72
CA LEU A 100 -20.59 29.40 -1.22
C LEU A 100 -20.57 30.46 -0.11
N SER A 101 -19.61 30.38 0.82
CA SER A 101 -19.44 31.38 1.88
C SER A 101 -19.04 32.76 1.33
N ALA A 102 -18.26 32.77 0.23
CA ALA A 102 -17.91 34.00 -0.48
C ALA A 102 -19.07 34.59 -1.28
N LEU A 103 -19.88 33.75 -1.92
CA LEU A 103 -21.09 34.17 -2.64
C LEU A 103 -22.17 34.70 -1.69
N ASN A 104 -22.31 34.12 -0.49
CA ASN A 104 -23.23 34.59 0.56
C ASN A 104 -22.70 35.79 1.37
N GLY A 105 -21.55 36.37 0.99
CA GLY A 105 -21.00 37.59 1.60
C GLY A 105 -20.44 37.42 3.02
N GLN A 106 -20.16 36.18 3.47
CA GLN A 106 -19.59 35.93 4.79
C GLN A 106 -18.06 36.02 4.84
N THR A 107 -17.36 35.96 3.70
CA THR A 107 -15.96 36.41 3.62
C THR A 107 -15.93 37.91 3.37
N LYS A 108 -15.95 38.68 4.45
CA LYS A 108 -15.74 40.13 4.40
C LYS A 108 -14.33 40.37 3.83
N PRO A 109 -14.15 41.10 2.72
CA PRO A 109 -12.82 41.52 2.31
C PRO A 109 -12.28 42.44 3.41
N GLU A 110 -11.09 42.17 3.94
CA GLU A 110 -10.38 43.17 4.71
C GLU A 110 -10.11 44.35 3.76
N LEU A 111 -10.81 45.46 3.99
CA LEU A 111 -10.58 46.70 3.28
C LEU A 111 -9.15 47.15 3.61
N PRO A 112 -8.28 47.41 2.61
CA PRO A 112 -6.94 47.87 2.88
C PRO A 112 -7.01 49.32 3.36
N GLY A 113 -6.67 49.51 4.64
CA GLY A 113 -6.30 50.78 5.24
C GLY A 113 -7.44 51.76 5.50
N ARG A 114 -7.81 51.92 6.78
CA ARG A 114 -7.97 53.22 7.45
C ARG A 114 -7.78 53.07 8.95
#